data_AF-A0A3N9P2V6-F1
#
_entry.id   AF-A0A3N9P2V6-F1
#
_cell.length_a   1.000
_cell.length_b   1.000
_cell.length_c   1.000
_cell.angle_alpha   90.00
_cell.angle_beta   90.00
_cell.angle_gamma   90.00
#
_symmetry.space_group_name_H-M   'P 1'
#
loop_
_entity.id
_entity.type
_entity.pdbx_description
1 polymer ?
#
loop_
_entity_poly.entity_id
_entity_poly.type
_entity_poly.pdbx_seq_one_letter_code
_entity_poly.pdbx_strand_id
1 'polypeptide(L)'
;MIEIYTHEWKTVSARLAEAMRDGKISVEETCAAIIPVLDLLRKVFPDEAEFPARQGEYYHLDSQLRRAGQAYRMALELDPPLTLTEQEAAAIRRHCPLLLTTQAECFPLKDVAAVHHPTRPLIGYHLFWEDDFDFPDDYEPCDHEEIWVEYDPEEKTVTGVMTFFHSSVISSEEAVLEARDNGERPLVRIEWGKHGSLLKGWENIHIPLKNMTMQDWMRQTYEHVKAGGRLPQHPLKRFWPRGFEGSYESYIDFSVAIDPLFYLERKPLMFKSLFANAILFTHAIPYNFHPKMEWPDRFTRALLD
;
A
#
# COMPACT_ATOMS: atom_id res chain seq x y z
N MET A 1 -35.19 4.13 -24.49
CA MET A 1 -34.52 5.44 -24.67
C MET A 1 -33.28 5.54 -23.79
N ILE A 2 -33.36 5.29 -22.48
CA ILE A 2 -32.19 5.28 -21.59
C ILE A 2 -31.13 4.23 -21.99
N GLU A 3 -31.55 3.08 -22.53
CA GLU A 3 -30.66 2.00 -23.01
C GLU A 3 -29.68 2.43 -24.12
N ILE A 4 -30.03 3.43 -24.94
CA ILE A 4 -29.12 3.96 -25.96
C ILE A 4 -28.05 4.83 -25.27
N TYR A 5 -28.46 5.64 -24.30
CA TYR A 5 -27.56 6.49 -23.52
C TYR A 5 -26.66 5.69 -22.56
N THR A 6 -27.04 4.49 -22.12
CA THR A 6 -26.13 3.63 -21.34
C THR A 6 -24.97 3.10 -22.18
N HIS A 7 -25.19 2.84 -23.48
CA HIS A 7 -24.11 2.50 -24.41
C HIS A 7 -23.17 3.69 -24.63
N GLU A 8 -23.71 4.90 -24.79
CA GLU A 8 -22.90 6.13 -24.88
C GLU A 8 -22.08 6.36 -23.60
N TRP A 9 -22.69 6.20 -22.42
CA TRP A 9 -22.00 6.30 -21.14
C TRP A 9 -20.83 5.32 -21.03
N LYS A 10 -21.02 4.06 -21.43
CA LYS A 10 -19.95 3.05 -21.43
C LYS A 10 -18.75 3.51 -22.28
N THR A 11 -19.03 4.08 -23.45
CA THR A 11 -17.99 4.57 -24.37
C THR A 11 -17.26 5.79 -23.82
N VAL A 12 -17.99 6.76 -23.26
CA VAL A 12 -17.40 7.97 -22.66
C VAL A 12 -16.58 7.61 -21.42
N SER A 13 -17.08 6.73 -20.57
CA SER A 13 -16.39 6.27 -19.35
C SER A 13 -15.09 5.56 -19.66
N ALA A 14 -15.04 4.74 -20.72
CA ALA A 14 -13.80 4.09 -21.16
C ALA A 14 -12.72 5.11 -21.57
N ARG A 15 -13.09 6.14 -22.32
CA ARG A 15 -12.17 7.22 -22.70
C ARG A 15 -11.71 8.04 -21.50
N LEU A 16 -12.60 8.30 -20.54
CA LEU A 16 -12.26 8.99 -19.30
C LEU A 16 -11.26 8.16 -18.48
N ALA A 17 -11.48 6.85 -18.36
CA ALA A 17 -10.57 5.94 -17.67
C ALA A 17 -9.18 5.89 -18.33
N GLU A 18 -9.10 5.89 -19.66
CA GLU A 18 -7.83 5.99 -20.40
C GLU A 18 -7.12 7.32 -20.09
N ALA A 19 -7.86 8.44 -20.10
CA ALA A 19 -7.29 9.74 -19.77
C ALA A 19 -6.79 9.84 -18.31
N MET A 20 -7.51 9.23 -17.37
CA MET A 20 -7.06 9.10 -15.97
C MET A 20 -5.79 8.26 -15.88
N ARG A 21 -5.74 7.11 -16.56
CA ARG A 21 -4.58 6.19 -16.59
C ARG A 21 -3.33 6.86 -17.17
N ASP A 22 -3.51 7.70 -18.19
CA ASP A 22 -2.45 8.49 -18.84
C ASP A 22 -2.02 9.73 -18.02
N GLY A 23 -2.63 9.98 -16.85
CA GLY A 23 -2.35 11.16 -16.03
C GLY A 23 -2.80 12.48 -16.67
N LYS A 24 -3.71 12.45 -17.64
CA LYS A 24 -4.28 13.65 -18.29
C LYS A 24 -5.36 14.31 -17.43
N ILE A 25 -5.84 13.61 -16.40
CA ILE A 25 -6.82 14.06 -15.42
C ILE A 25 -6.16 13.98 -14.05
N SER A 26 -6.26 15.06 -13.28
CA SER A 26 -5.72 15.11 -11.92
C SER A 26 -6.45 14.15 -10.96
N VAL A 27 -5.87 13.91 -9.79
CA VAL A 27 -6.51 13.09 -8.74
C VAL A 27 -7.80 13.75 -8.28
N GLU A 28 -7.80 15.08 -8.11
CA GLU A 28 -8.95 15.88 -7.67
C GLU A 28 -10.09 15.79 -8.70
N GLU A 29 -9.78 15.96 -10.00
CA GLU A 29 -10.76 15.82 -11.08
C GLU A 29 -11.29 14.37 -11.17
N THR A 30 -10.42 13.39 -10.94
CA THR A 30 -10.80 11.97 -10.89
C THR A 30 -11.80 11.72 -9.76
N CYS A 31 -11.50 12.20 -8.55
CA CYS A 31 -12.38 12.09 -7.39
C CYS A 31 -13.72 12.79 -7.64
N ALA A 32 -13.69 14.02 -8.19
CA ALA A 32 -14.89 14.78 -8.53
C ALA A 32 -15.80 14.06 -9.54
N ALA A 33 -15.22 13.28 -10.47
CA ALA A 33 -15.98 12.51 -11.44
C ALA A 33 -16.57 11.22 -10.85
N ILE A 34 -15.82 10.49 -10.01
CA ILE A 34 -16.21 9.16 -9.52
C ILE A 34 -17.14 9.22 -8.31
N ILE A 35 -16.94 10.16 -7.38
CA ILE A 35 -17.74 10.27 -6.15
C ILE A 35 -19.25 10.33 -6.41
N PRO A 36 -19.77 11.15 -7.36
CA PRO A 36 -21.20 11.18 -7.66
C PRO A 36 -21.74 9.84 -8.20
N VAL A 37 -20.93 9.09 -8.94
CA VAL A 37 -21.30 7.77 -9.44
C VAL A 37 -21.42 6.78 -8.28
N LEU A 38 -20.47 6.79 -7.34
CA LEU A 38 -20.53 5.96 -6.13
C LEU A 38 -21.72 6.33 -5.24
N ASP A 39 -22.07 7.61 -5.13
CA ASP A 39 -23.26 8.05 -4.41
C ASP A 39 -24.57 7.52 -5.03
N LEU A 40 -24.62 7.39 -6.35
CA LEU A 40 -25.76 6.76 -7.04
C LEU A 40 -25.78 5.25 -6.83
N LEU A 41 -24.63 4.58 -6.98
CA LEU A 41 -24.51 3.13 -6.79
C LEU A 41 -24.91 2.71 -5.38
N ARG A 42 -24.46 3.44 -4.35
CA ARG A 42 -24.87 3.21 -2.96
C ARG A 42 -26.37 3.36 -2.74
N LYS A 43 -27.06 4.24 -3.46
CA LYS A 43 -28.53 4.37 -3.36
C LYS A 43 -29.25 3.18 -4.00
N VAL A 44 -28.68 2.62 -5.06
CA VAL A 44 -29.26 1.49 -5.80
C VAL A 44 -28.97 0.16 -5.09
N PHE A 45 -27.78 0.05 -4.49
CA PHE A 45 -27.27 -1.13 -3.79
C PHE A 45 -26.92 -0.75 -2.33
N PRO A 46 -27.93 -0.46 -1.49
CA PRO A 46 -27.71 0.08 -0.15
C PRO A 46 -27.04 -0.90 0.81
N ASP A 47 -27.12 -2.20 0.53
CA ASP A 47 -26.59 -3.26 1.39
C ASP A 47 -25.18 -3.71 0.98
N GLU A 48 -24.61 -3.15 -0.09
CA GLU A 48 -23.27 -3.51 -0.58
C GLU A 48 -22.20 -2.60 0.03
N ALA A 49 -21.39 -3.15 0.94
CA ALA A 49 -20.33 -2.42 1.65
C ALA A 49 -19.22 -1.87 0.73
N GLU A 50 -19.06 -2.44 -0.47
CA GLU A 50 -18.04 -2.04 -1.45
C GLU A 50 -18.16 -0.58 -1.89
N PHE A 51 -19.39 -0.07 -2.10
CA PHE A 51 -19.58 1.31 -2.55
C PHE A 51 -19.21 2.36 -1.49
N PRO A 52 -19.67 2.25 -0.21
CA PRO A 52 -19.14 3.09 0.86
C PRO A 52 -17.62 2.98 1.03
N ALA A 53 -17.05 1.77 0.93
CA ALA A 53 -15.60 1.59 1.09
C ALA A 53 -14.82 2.36 0.03
N ARG A 54 -15.18 2.19 -1.25
CA ARG A 54 -14.59 2.96 -2.37
C ARG A 54 -14.85 4.46 -2.23
N GLN A 55 -16.04 4.85 -1.81
CA GLN A 55 -16.35 6.26 -1.56
C GLN A 55 -15.44 6.85 -0.47
N GLY A 56 -15.12 6.06 0.56
CA GLY A 56 -14.12 6.37 1.56
C GLY A 56 -12.75 6.62 0.94
N GLU A 57 -12.27 5.70 0.10
CA GLU A 57 -10.97 5.81 -0.60
C GLU A 57 -10.89 7.10 -1.43
N TYR A 58 -11.90 7.40 -2.25
CA TYR A 58 -11.89 8.62 -3.07
C TYR A 58 -12.00 9.91 -2.26
N TYR A 59 -12.79 9.95 -1.18
CA TYR A 59 -12.77 11.12 -0.29
C TYR A 59 -11.43 11.27 0.42
N HIS A 60 -10.77 10.16 0.72
CA HIS A 60 -9.50 10.14 1.41
C HIS A 60 -8.38 10.66 0.49
N LEU A 61 -8.34 10.19 -0.77
CA LEU A 61 -7.47 10.72 -1.83
C LEU A 61 -7.69 12.22 -2.07
N ASP A 62 -8.94 12.68 -1.99
CA ASP A 62 -9.30 14.10 -2.15
C ASP A 62 -9.16 14.92 -0.85
N SER A 63 -8.45 14.39 0.17
CA SER A 63 -8.23 15.03 1.48
C SER A 63 -9.52 15.42 2.25
N GLN A 64 -10.68 14.89 1.88
CA GLN A 64 -11.96 15.10 2.55
C GLN A 64 -12.13 14.11 3.73
N LEU A 65 -11.18 14.12 4.66
CA LEU A 65 -11.01 13.09 5.71
C LEU A 65 -12.26 12.84 6.56
N ARG A 66 -13.05 13.88 6.85
CA ARG A 66 -14.33 13.73 7.59
C ARG A 66 -15.33 12.89 6.81
N ARG A 67 -15.43 13.09 5.49
CA ARG A 67 -16.34 12.32 4.63
C ARG A 67 -15.79 10.93 4.39
N ALA A 68 -14.47 10.78 4.24
CA ALA A 68 -13.81 9.48 4.19
C ALA A 68 -14.17 8.64 5.42
N GLY A 69 -13.97 9.18 6.64
CA GLY A 69 -14.32 8.49 7.88
C GLY A 69 -15.81 8.22 8.07
N GLN A 70 -16.71 8.99 7.44
CA GLN A 70 -18.14 8.67 7.42
C GLN A 70 -18.43 7.48 6.50
N ALA A 71 -17.85 7.48 5.30
CA ALA A 71 -18.03 6.43 4.32
C ALA A 71 -17.41 5.10 4.78
N TYR A 72 -16.21 5.13 5.35
CA TYR A 72 -15.56 3.96 5.94
C TYR A 72 -16.36 3.37 7.11
N ARG A 73 -16.91 4.20 8.02
CA ARG A 73 -17.77 3.69 9.09
C ARG A 73 -19.01 3.01 8.54
N MET A 74 -19.64 3.58 7.52
CA MET A 74 -20.78 2.97 6.85
C MET A 74 -20.41 1.64 6.19
N ALA A 75 -19.22 1.52 5.58
CA ALA A 75 -18.70 0.24 5.07
C ALA A 75 -18.62 -0.82 6.17
N LEU A 76 -18.05 -0.45 7.33
CA LEU A 76 -17.91 -1.35 8.48
C LEU A 76 -19.21 -1.60 9.25
N GLU A 77 -20.23 -0.75 9.09
CA GLU A 77 -21.58 -1.02 9.61
C GLU A 77 -22.28 -2.09 8.75
N LEU A 78 -22.04 -2.08 7.43
CA LEU A 78 -22.60 -3.05 6.48
C LEU A 78 -21.85 -4.38 6.50
N ASP A 79 -20.52 -4.35 6.62
CA ASP A 79 -19.65 -5.53 6.73
C ASP A 79 -18.64 -5.35 7.88
N PRO A 80 -19.05 -5.68 9.11
CA PRO A 80 -18.24 -5.43 10.31
C PRO A 80 -16.97 -6.29 10.34
N PRO A 81 -15.88 -5.78 10.94
CA PRO A 81 -14.69 -6.59 11.14
C PRO A 81 -15.01 -7.84 11.94
N LEU A 82 -14.39 -8.94 11.53
CA LEU A 82 -14.51 -10.22 12.21
C LEU A 82 -13.50 -10.30 13.35
N THR A 83 -13.81 -11.12 14.34
CA THR A 83 -12.83 -11.47 15.38
C THR A 83 -11.82 -12.44 14.79
N LEU A 84 -10.53 -12.16 15.00
CA LEU A 84 -9.46 -13.10 14.69
C LEU A 84 -9.57 -14.34 15.57
N THR A 85 -9.47 -15.52 14.94
CA THR A 85 -9.22 -16.75 15.67
C THR A 85 -7.79 -16.77 16.22
N GLU A 86 -7.51 -17.62 17.21
CA GLU A 86 -6.15 -17.80 17.73
C GLU A 86 -5.18 -18.26 16.64
N GLN A 87 -5.65 -19.08 15.69
CA GLN A 87 -4.84 -19.57 14.57
C GLN A 87 -4.48 -18.43 13.61
N GLU A 88 -5.42 -17.55 13.28
CA GLU A 88 -5.16 -16.40 12.41
C GLU A 88 -4.24 -15.39 13.08
N ALA A 89 -4.47 -15.11 14.37
CA ALA A 89 -3.56 -14.25 15.14
C ALA A 89 -2.15 -14.85 15.26
N ALA A 90 -2.03 -16.19 15.35
CA ALA A 90 -0.74 -16.87 15.32
C ALA A 90 -0.09 -16.81 13.93
N ALA A 91 -0.88 -16.91 12.85
CA ALA A 91 -0.41 -16.77 11.47
C ALA A 91 0.15 -15.36 11.21
N ILE A 92 -0.53 -14.31 11.65
CA ILE A 92 -0.04 -12.92 11.59
C ILE A 92 1.34 -12.78 12.25
N ARG A 93 1.55 -13.40 13.42
CA ARG A 93 2.86 -13.32 14.09
C ARG A 93 3.92 -14.16 13.38
N ARG A 94 3.57 -15.38 12.99
CA ARG A 94 4.48 -16.33 12.35
C ARG A 94 5.00 -15.82 11.01
N HIS A 95 4.12 -15.19 10.24
CA HIS A 95 4.42 -14.75 8.88
C HIS A 95 4.71 -13.24 8.78
N CYS A 96 4.94 -12.59 9.92
CA CYS A 96 5.27 -11.18 9.97
C CYS A 96 6.63 -10.94 9.28
N PRO A 97 6.69 -10.11 8.22
CA PRO A 97 7.93 -9.91 7.48
C PRO A 97 8.99 -9.25 8.37
N LEU A 98 10.27 -9.55 8.10
CA LEU A 98 11.40 -8.81 8.62
C LEU A 98 11.81 -7.77 7.58
N LEU A 99 11.97 -6.52 8.00
CA LEU A 99 12.33 -5.43 7.11
C LEU A 99 13.84 -5.20 7.16
N LEU A 100 14.44 -4.96 6.02
CA LEU A 100 15.87 -4.73 5.84
C LEU A 100 16.09 -3.36 5.23
N THR A 101 16.63 -2.42 6.00
CA THR A 101 16.90 -1.04 5.60
C THR A 101 18.40 -0.76 5.52
N THR A 102 18.75 0.43 5.06
CA THR A 102 20.15 0.91 5.12
C THR A 102 20.44 1.54 6.49
N GLN A 103 21.73 1.61 6.87
CA GLN A 103 22.14 2.35 8.08
C GLN A 103 21.79 3.84 8.05
N ALA A 104 21.59 4.39 6.86
CA ALA A 104 21.31 5.80 6.67
C ALA A 104 19.81 6.12 6.67
N GLU A 105 18.92 5.14 6.81
CA GLU A 105 17.46 5.36 6.81
C GLU A 105 17.10 6.52 7.74
N CYS A 106 16.44 7.53 7.16
CA CYS A 106 16.18 8.80 7.79
C CYS A 106 14.76 8.91 8.34
N PHE A 107 13.83 8.09 7.87
CA PHE A 107 12.46 8.06 8.36
C PHE A 107 12.22 6.76 9.14
N PRO A 108 12.00 6.84 10.47
CA PRO A 108 11.72 5.66 11.27
C PRO A 108 10.32 5.09 10.97
N LEU A 109 10.18 3.78 11.13
CA LEU A 109 8.88 3.11 11.15
C LEU A 109 8.12 3.52 12.42
N LYS A 110 6.94 4.15 12.25
CA LYS A 110 6.11 4.68 13.34
C LYS A 110 5.16 3.64 13.90
N ASP A 111 4.41 3.00 13.02
CA ASP A 111 3.38 2.02 13.37
C ASP A 111 3.34 0.91 12.32
N VAL A 112 2.78 -0.22 12.75
CA VAL A 112 2.50 -1.38 11.90
C VAL A 112 1.10 -1.87 12.24
N ALA A 113 0.31 -2.17 11.23
CA ALA A 113 -0.95 -2.88 11.38
C ALA A 113 -0.97 -4.12 10.48
N ALA A 114 -1.66 -5.17 10.94
CA ALA A 114 -1.89 -6.37 10.16
C ALA A 114 -3.39 -6.60 9.98
N VAL A 115 -3.82 -6.84 8.75
CA VAL A 115 -5.21 -7.15 8.41
C VAL A 115 -5.22 -8.53 7.74
N HIS A 116 -5.94 -9.47 8.35
CA HIS A 116 -6.18 -10.79 7.79
C HIS A 116 -7.40 -10.77 6.86
N HIS A 117 -7.26 -11.37 5.68
CA HIS A 117 -8.33 -11.45 4.70
C HIS A 117 -9.43 -12.41 5.19
N PRO A 118 -10.72 -12.04 5.16
CA PRO A 118 -11.77 -12.78 5.88
C PRO A 118 -11.98 -14.22 5.40
N THR A 119 -11.71 -14.49 4.11
CA THR A 119 -11.98 -15.77 3.44
C THR A 119 -10.77 -16.41 2.77
N ARG A 120 -9.57 -15.81 2.90
CA ARG A 120 -8.34 -16.32 2.26
C ARG A 120 -7.22 -16.37 3.29
N PRO A 121 -6.29 -17.33 3.21
CA PRO A 121 -5.09 -17.33 4.05
C PRO A 121 -4.09 -16.29 3.51
N LEU A 122 -4.48 -15.02 3.63
CA LEU A 122 -3.77 -13.86 3.12
C LEU A 122 -3.75 -12.78 4.19
N ILE A 123 -2.59 -12.17 4.40
CA ILE A 123 -2.35 -11.16 5.43
C ILE A 123 -1.76 -9.93 4.76
N GLY A 124 -2.39 -8.77 4.92
CA GLY A 124 -1.82 -7.47 4.59
C GLY A 124 -1.11 -6.88 5.81
N TYR A 125 0.18 -6.59 5.68
CA TYR A 125 0.96 -5.81 6.65
C TYR A 125 1.12 -4.40 6.11
N HIS A 126 0.60 -3.45 6.87
CA HIS A 126 0.60 -2.02 6.57
C HIS A 126 1.67 -1.35 7.43
N LEU A 127 2.64 -0.74 6.77
CA LEU A 127 3.80 -0.07 7.37
C LEU A 127 3.60 1.43 7.26
N PHE A 128 3.79 2.15 8.37
CA PHE A 128 3.67 3.61 8.39
C PHE A 128 5.03 4.23 8.75
N TRP A 129 5.74 4.72 7.74
CA TRP A 129 7.03 5.39 7.89
C TRP A 129 6.83 6.88 8.18
N GLU A 130 7.82 7.54 8.79
CA GLU A 130 7.64 8.93 9.22
C GLU A 130 7.27 9.90 8.09
N ASP A 131 7.83 9.72 6.90
CA ASP A 131 7.60 10.60 5.75
C ASP A 131 8.06 9.91 4.45
N ASP A 132 7.94 10.58 3.30
CA ASP A 132 8.59 10.20 2.03
C ASP A 132 9.54 11.34 1.59
N PHE A 133 10.79 10.99 1.31
CA PHE A 133 11.84 11.94 0.94
C PHE A 133 11.50 12.78 -0.29
N ASP A 134 10.68 12.27 -1.19
CA ASP A 134 10.21 13.00 -2.36
C ASP A 134 8.96 13.83 -2.09
N PHE A 135 8.24 13.65 -0.98
CA PHE A 135 6.95 14.31 -0.77
C PHE A 135 6.86 15.24 0.45
N PRO A 136 7.72 16.27 0.54
CA PRO A 136 7.65 17.23 1.65
C PRO A 136 6.42 18.18 1.61
N ASP A 137 5.53 18.03 0.63
CA ASP A 137 4.43 18.95 0.33
C ASP A 137 3.10 18.24 0.00
N ASP A 138 2.99 16.93 0.25
CA ASP A 138 1.73 16.20 0.10
C ASP A 138 0.81 16.31 1.33
N TYR A 139 1.35 16.84 2.45
CA TYR A 139 0.70 17.01 3.74
C TYR A 139 0.25 15.69 4.40
N GLU A 140 0.79 14.56 3.94
CA GLU A 140 0.60 13.28 4.59
C GLU A 140 1.54 13.17 5.79
N PRO A 141 1.08 12.71 6.96
CA PRO A 141 1.91 12.64 8.17
C PRO A 141 2.74 11.35 8.24
N CYS A 142 2.68 10.52 7.20
CA CYS A 142 3.43 9.29 7.05
C CYS A 142 3.39 8.82 5.59
N ASP A 143 4.43 8.09 5.21
CA ASP A 143 4.38 7.21 4.04
C ASP A 143 3.80 5.85 4.44
N HIS A 144 2.88 5.32 3.62
CA HIS A 144 2.13 4.10 3.91
C HIS A 144 2.50 3.01 2.93
N GLU A 145 3.14 1.93 3.36
CA GLU A 145 3.58 0.82 2.51
C GLU A 145 2.87 -0.50 2.83
N GLU A 146 2.71 -1.36 1.84
CA GLU A 146 1.92 -2.59 1.93
C GLU A 146 2.71 -3.83 1.51
N ILE A 147 2.66 -4.86 2.35
CA ILE A 147 3.21 -6.18 2.09
C ILE A 147 2.09 -7.20 2.28
N TRP A 148 1.87 -8.07 1.29
CA TRP A 148 0.93 -9.17 1.40
C TRP A 148 1.65 -10.50 1.49
N VAL A 149 1.22 -11.35 2.42
CA VAL A 149 1.74 -12.71 2.59
C VAL A 149 0.60 -13.71 2.50
N GLU A 150 0.68 -14.58 1.50
CA GLU A 150 -0.16 -15.77 1.37
C GLU A 150 0.51 -16.95 2.06
N TYR A 151 -0.30 -17.79 2.70
CA TYR A 151 0.19 -18.95 3.42
C TYR A 151 -0.75 -20.16 3.29
N ASP A 152 -0.23 -21.33 3.57
CA ASP A 152 -1.02 -22.54 3.76
C ASP A 152 -1.41 -22.66 5.24
N PRO A 153 -2.71 -22.69 5.61
CA PRO A 153 -3.12 -22.75 7.02
C PRO A 153 -2.87 -24.12 7.68
N GLU A 154 -2.78 -25.21 6.92
CA GLU A 154 -2.54 -26.56 7.42
C GLU A 154 -1.04 -26.76 7.67
N GLU A 155 -0.22 -26.50 6.66
CA GLU A 155 1.24 -26.66 6.71
C GLU A 155 1.94 -25.48 7.41
N LYS A 156 1.24 -24.35 7.54
CA LYS A 156 1.76 -23.09 8.13
C LYS A 156 3.01 -22.59 7.42
N THR A 157 3.03 -22.72 6.09
CA THR A 157 4.13 -22.31 5.21
C THR A 157 3.71 -21.16 4.32
N VAL A 158 4.63 -20.25 4.03
CA VAL A 158 4.42 -19.18 3.04
C VAL A 158 4.27 -19.79 1.65
N THR A 159 3.28 -19.31 0.90
CA THR A 159 2.98 -19.71 -0.48
C THR A 159 3.08 -18.55 -1.46
N GLY A 160 3.00 -17.30 -0.98
CA GLY A 160 3.15 -16.11 -1.81
C GLY A 160 3.60 -14.91 -0.99
N VAL A 161 4.45 -14.08 -1.59
CA VAL A 161 4.87 -12.79 -1.02
C VAL A 161 4.73 -11.73 -2.10
N MET A 162 4.01 -10.66 -1.77
CA MET A 162 3.80 -9.52 -2.66
C MET A 162 4.07 -8.22 -1.92
N THR A 163 4.48 -7.18 -2.64
CA THR A 163 4.61 -5.83 -2.09
C THR A 163 4.01 -4.82 -3.05
N PHE A 164 3.58 -3.69 -2.49
CA PHE A 164 3.33 -2.50 -3.28
C PHE A 164 4.67 -1.76 -3.50
N PHE A 165 4.99 -1.48 -4.76
CA PHE A 165 6.21 -0.79 -5.16
C PHE A 165 5.87 0.28 -6.20
N HIS A 166 5.88 1.55 -5.80
CA HIS A 166 5.70 2.72 -6.68
C HIS A 166 4.56 2.57 -7.70
N SER A 167 3.35 2.32 -7.18
CA SER A 167 2.10 2.11 -7.95
C SER A 167 1.96 0.76 -8.66
N SER A 168 2.82 -0.22 -8.36
CA SER A 168 2.75 -1.58 -8.89
C SER A 168 2.70 -2.60 -7.77
N VAL A 169 2.00 -3.72 -7.99
CA VAL A 169 2.16 -4.90 -7.15
C VAL A 169 3.22 -5.80 -7.78
N ILE A 170 4.22 -6.17 -6.99
CA ILE A 170 5.27 -7.11 -7.40
C ILE A 170 5.19 -8.36 -6.54
N SER A 171 5.59 -9.50 -7.10
CA SER A 171 5.71 -10.79 -6.40
C SER A 171 6.99 -11.49 -6.81
N SER A 172 7.46 -12.43 -5.97
CA SER A 172 8.67 -13.21 -6.25
C SER A 172 8.57 -14.60 -5.64
N GLU A 173 8.80 -15.63 -6.47
CA GLU A 173 8.94 -17.02 -6.01
C GLU A 173 10.18 -17.19 -5.12
N GLU A 174 11.26 -16.47 -5.41
CA GLU A 174 12.47 -16.49 -4.58
C GLU A 174 12.21 -15.94 -3.18
N ALA A 175 11.28 -14.98 -3.03
CA ALA A 175 10.91 -14.45 -1.72
C ALA A 175 10.14 -15.47 -0.87
N VAL A 176 9.39 -16.39 -1.49
CA VAL A 176 8.74 -17.51 -0.80
C VAL A 176 9.79 -18.48 -0.27
N LEU A 177 10.80 -18.80 -1.07
CA LEU A 177 11.91 -19.66 -0.64
C LEU A 177 12.73 -19.00 0.48
N GLU A 178 13.07 -17.72 0.34
CA GLU A 178 13.78 -16.94 1.37
C GLU A 178 12.97 -16.88 2.68
N ALA A 179 11.64 -16.76 2.61
CA ALA A 179 10.78 -16.80 3.79
C ALA A 179 10.87 -18.15 4.53
N ARG A 180 10.85 -19.27 3.80
CA ARG A 180 10.95 -20.62 4.39
C ARG A 180 12.29 -20.84 5.08
N ASP A 181 13.37 -20.43 4.43
CA ASP A 181 14.73 -20.48 4.98
C ASP A 181 14.88 -19.61 6.24
N ASN A 182 14.02 -18.61 6.40
CA ASN A 182 13.96 -17.69 7.53
C ASN A 182 12.78 -17.97 8.49
N GLY A 183 12.37 -19.23 8.62
CA GLY A 183 11.35 -19.64 9.61
C GLY A 183 9.94 -19.18 9.28
N GLU A 184 9.61 -19.10 7.99
CA GLU A 184 8.34 -18.63 7.41
C GLU A 184 8.10 -17.13 7.54
N ARG A 185 9.17 -16.35 7.74
CA ARG A 185 9.14 -14.89 7.81
C ARG A 185 9.80 -14.29 6.55
N PRO A 186 9.03 -13.68 5.63
CA PRO A 186 9.60 -13.03 4.46
C PRO A 186 10.61 -11.95 4.83
N LEU A 187 11.69 -11.83 4.05
CA LEU A 187 12.61 -10.70 4.14
C LEU A 187 12.25 -9.67 3.07
N VAL A 188 12.01 -8.42 3.49
CA VAL A 188 11.65 -7.33 2.58
C VAL A 188 12.65 -6.20 2.73
N ARG A 189 13.24 -5.79 1.62
CA ARG A 189 14.25 -4.72 1.58
C ARG A 189 13.53 -3.40 1.34
N ILE A 190 13.90 -2.36 2.07
CA ILE A 190 13.18 -1.07 2.05
C ILE A 190 14.08 -0.02 1.43
N GLU A 191 13.64 0.54 0.30
CA GLU A 191 14.32 1.64 -0.39
C GLU A 191 14.46 2.84 0.54
N TRP A 192 15.68 3.38 0.64
CA TRP A 192 15.98 4.49 1.54
C TRP A 192 15.09 5.71 1.26
N GLY A 193 14.45 6.23 2.30
CA GLY A 193 13.69 7.48 2.31
C GLY A 193 12.39 7.49 1.49
N LYS A 194 12.22 6.57 0.53
CA LYS A 194 11.01 6.43 -0.31
C LYS A 194 10.22 5.15 -0.03
N HIS A 195 10.80 4.26 0.77
CA HIS A 195 10.22 3.02 1.30
C HIS A 195 9.64 2.01 0.30
N GLY A 196 9.96 2.12 -0.99
CA GLY A 196 9.69 1.08 -1.97
C GLY A 196 10.15 -0.29 -1.45
N SER A 197 9.23 -1.25 -1.35
CA SER A 197 9.47 -2.55 -0.75
C SER A 197 9.93 -3.59 -1.78
N LEU A 198 11.19 -3.98 -1.74
CA LEU A 198 11.81 -4.93 -2.67
C LEU A 198 11.85 -6.36 -2.12
N LEU A 199 11.56 -7.31 -3.01
CA LEU A 199 11.58 -8.75 -2.72
C LEU A 199 12.91 -9.40 -3.13
N LYS A 200 13.14 -10.65 -2.72
CA LYS A 200 14.28 -11.42 -3.22
C LYS A 200 14.27 -11.52 -4.74
N GLY A 201 15.43 -11.37 -5.38
CA GLY A 201 15.57 -11.39 -6.84
C GLY A 201 15.12 -10.09 -7.52
N TRP A 202 14.89 -9.03 -6.75
CA TRP A 202 14.43 -7.73 -7.24
C TRP A 202 15.23 -7.20 -8.43
N GLU A 203 16.53 -7.50 -8.49
CA GLU A 203 17.44 -7.04 -9.54
C GLU A 203 16.93 -7.41 -10.95
N ASN A 204 16.18 -8.51 -11.07
CA ASN A 204 15.65 -9.02 -12.34
C ASN A 204 14.16 -8.71 -12.56
N ILE A 205 13.48 -8.10 -11.57
CA ILE A 205 12.06 -7.77 -11.67
C ILE A 205 11.85 -6.60 -12.63
N HIS A 206 10.96 -6.78 -13.60
CA HIS A 206 10.46 -5.69 -14.43
C HIS A 206 9.30 -5.01 -13.70
N ILE A 207 9.37 -3.69 -13.54
CA ILE A 207 8.32 -2.93 -12.86
C ILE A 207 7.14 -2.74 -13.84
N PRO A 208 5.94 -3.23 -13.51
CA PRO A 208 4.75 -2.99 -14.32
C PRO A 208 4.55 -1.50 -14.61
N LEU A 209 4.04 -1.17 -15.80
CA LEU A 209 3.73 0.20 -16.25
C LEU A 209 4.91 1.19 -16.37
N LYS A 210 6.09 0.93 -15.78
CA LYS A 210 7.28 1.78 -15.88
C LYS A 210 8.22 1.41 -17.03
N ASN A 211 8.03 0.23 -17.64
CA ASN A 211 8.84 -0.30 -18.75
C ASN A 211 10.36 -0.27 -18.46
N MET A 212 10.75 -0.62 -17.24
CA MET A 212 12.16 -0.66 -16.80
C MET A 212 12.37 -1.75 -15.73
N THR A 213 13.62 -2.16 -15.53
CA THR A 213 13.98 -3.09 -14.46
C THR A 213 14.05 -2.37 -13.11
N MET A 214 13.84 -3.10 -12.02
CA MET A 214 14.01 -2.55 -10.67
C MET A 214 15.46 -2.17 -10.38
N GLN A 215 16.43 -2.86 -11.01
CA GLN A 215 17.84 -2.46 -10.94
C GLN A 215 18.06 -1.06 -11.54
N ASP A 216 17.51 -0.80 -12.72
CA ASP A 216 17.60 0.53 -13.35
C ASP A 216 16.88 1.59 -12.53
N TRP A 217 15.71 1.25 -11.96
CA TRP A 217 14.98 2.13 -11.05
C TRP A 217 15.85 2.51 -9.85
N MET A 218 16.40 1.53 -9.13
CA MET A 218 17.20 1.79 -7.93
C MET A 218 18.44 2.64 -8.23
N ARG A 219 19.07 2.48 -9.40
CA ARG A 219 20.19 3.34 -9.83
C ARG A 219 19.74 4.77 -10.09
N GLN A 220 18.63 4.96 -10.79
CA GLN A 220 18.08 6.28 -11.07
C GLN A 220 17.63 6.97 -9.79
N THR A 221 16.93 6.26 -8.91
CA THR A 221 16.50 6.78 -7.61
C THR A 221 17.69 7.14 -6.75
N TYR A 222 18.74 6.32 -6.68
CA TYR A 222 19.97 6.66 -5.95
C TYR A 222 20.53 8.03 -6.39
N GLU A 223 20.72 8.25 -7.70
CA GLU A 223 21.24 9.53 -8.20
C GLU A 223 20.27 10.69 -7.89
N HIS A 224 18.97 10.45 -8.01
CA HIS A 224 17.92 11.43 -7.70
C HIS A 224 17.92 11.85 -6.22
N VAL A 225 17.88 10.89 -5.30
CA VAL A 225 17.85 11.19 -3.86
C VAL A 225 19.20 11.72 -3.36
N LYS A 226 20.31 11.30 -3.96
CA LYS A 226 21.64 11.88 -3.71
C LYS A 226 21.72 13.35 -4.13
N ALA A 227 21.00 13.74 -5.18
CA ALA A 227 20.84 15.13 -5.60
C ALA A 227 19.80 15.93 -4.78
N GLY A 228 19.23 15.33 -3.73
CA GLY A 228 18.25 15.95 -2.84
C GLY A 228 16.79 15.65 -3.16
N GLY A 229 16.54 14.74 -4.09
CA GLY A 229 15.20 14.26 -4.44
C GLY A 229 14.31 15.34 -5.07
N ARG A 230 12.99 15.17 -4.96
CA ARG A 230 12.00 16.13 -5.42
C ARG A 230 11.98 17.35 -4.51
N LEU A 231 11.88 18.55 -5.08
CA LEU A 231 11.87 19.84 -4.35
C LEU A 231 13.01 19.98 -3.31
N PRO A 232 14.29 19.90 -3.72
CA PRO A 232 15.43 19.92 -2.79
C PRO A 232 15.56 21.20 -1.95
N GLN A 233 14.89 22.28 -2.36
CA GLN A 233 14.88 23.57 -1.65
C GLN A 233 13.59 23.79 -0.84
N HIS A 234 12.74 22.77 -0.69
CA HIS A 234 11.51 22.89 0.10
C HIS A 234 11.86 23.23 1.57
N PRO A 235 11.15 24.18 2.22
CA PRO A 235 11.50 24.61 3.57
C PRO A 235 11.54 23.49 4.63
N LEU A 236 10.75 22.43 4.48
CA LEU A 236 10.76 21.30 5.42
C LEU A 236 12.02 20.44 5.29
N LYS A 237 12.62 20.34 4.10
CA LYS A 237 13.85 19.56 3.87
C LYS A 237 15.07 20.08 4.62
N ARG A 238 15.00 21.28 5.22
CA ARG A 238 16.05 21.76 6.15
C ARG A 238 16.19 20.90 7.41
N PHE A 239 15.18 20.09 7.72
CA PHE A 239 15.17 19.15 8.85
C PHE A 239 15.47 17.71 8.40
N TRP A 240 15.62 17.47 7.11
CA TRP A 240 15.93 16.16 6.54
C TRP A 240 17.40 16.12 6.09
N PRO A 241 17.96 14.93 5.79
CA PRO A 241 19.21 14.84 5.07
C PRO A 241 19.15 15.61 3.75
N ARG A 242 20.27 16.19 3.32
CA ARG A 242 20.34 16.88 2.02
C ARG A 242 20.17 15.94 0.83
N GLY A 243 20.39 14.65 1.06
CA GLY A 243 20.32 13.56 0.10
C GLY A 243 20.97 12.32 0.72
N PHE A 244 20.94 11.20 0.00
CA PHE A 244 21.64 10.01 0.46
C PHE A 244 23.17 10.22 0.40
N GLU A 245 23.83 10.02 1.54
CA GLU A 245 25.29 10.10 1.65
C GLU A 245 25.90 8.70 1.51
N GLY A 246 26.71 8.48 0.48
CA GLY A 246 27.39 7.20 0.27
C GLY A 246 27.48 6.79 -1.20
N SER A 247 27.95 5.57 -1.43
CA SER A 247 27.97 4.95 -2.76
C SER A 247 26.66 4.25 -3.07
N TYR A 248 26.47 3.83 -4.32
CA TYR A 248 25.31 3.03 -4.70
C TYR A 248 25.28 1.70 -3.94
N GLU A 249 26.43 1.11 -3.65
CA GLU A 249 26.54 -0.14 -2.89
C GLU A 249 26.00 0.04 -1.46
N SER A 250 26.29 1.16 -0.80
CA SER A 250 25.70 1.45 0.51
C SER A 250 24.19 1.73 0.45
N TYR A 251 23.68 2.22 -0.69
CA TYR A 251 22.25 2.49 -0.89
C TYR A 251 21.42 1.21 -1.00
N ILE A 252 22.03 0.13 -1.49
CA ILE A 252 21.37 -1.18 -1.65
C ILE A 252 21.89 -2.24 -0.67
N ASP A 253 22.57 -1.84 0.40
CA ASP A 253 23.20 -2.76 1.35
C ASP A 253 22.17 -3.51 2.22
N PHE A 254 21.05 -2.87 2.54
CA PHE A 254 19.94 -3.44 3.32
C PHE A 254 20.37 -4.26 4.56
N SER A 255 21.40 -3.80 5.27
CA SER A 255 22.02 -4.56 6.37
C SER A 255 21.37 -4.37 7.74
N VAL A 256 20.44 -3.42 7.87
CA VAL A 256 19.81 -3.09 9.15
C VAL A 256 18.43 -3.73 9.24
N ALA A 257 18.26 -4.64 10.20
CA ALA A 257 16.98 -5.29 10.42
C ALA A 257 16.07 -4.42 11.31
N ILE A 258 14.83 -4.23 10.86
CA ILE A 258 13.71 -3.75 11.67
C ILE A 258 12.69 -4.88 11.73
N ASP A 259 12.19 -5.18 12.93
CA ASP A 259 11.24 -6.27 13.14
C ASP A 259 9.84 -5.70 13.51
N PRO A 260 8.91 -5.64 12.53
CA PRO A 260 7.51 -5.24 12.72
C PRO A 260 6.76 -6.04 13.79
N LEU A 261 7.20 -7.26 14.10
CA LEU A 261 6.56 -8.07 15.14
C LEU A 261 6.63 -7.37 16.49
N PHE A 262 7.73 -6.66 16.80
CA PHE A 262 7.83 -5.88 18.04
C PHE A 262 6.77 -4.77 18.13
N TYR A 263 6.37 -4.19 16.99
CA TYR A 263 5.31 -3.18 16.95
C TYR A 263 3.95 -3.82 17.22
N LEU A 264 3.65 -4.93 16.55
CA LEU A 264 2.42 -5.70 16.75
C LEU A 264 2.31 -6.30 18.16
N GLU A 265 3.41 -6.62 18.83
CA GLU A 265 3.41 -7.11 20.21
C GLU A 265 3.14 -5.98 21.21
N ARG A 266 3.70 -4.78 20.98
CA ARG A 266 3.52 -3.61 21.86
C ARG A 266 2.16 -2.93 21.67
N LYS A 267 1.70 -2.86 20.43
CA LYS A 267 0.44 -2.24 20.02
C LYS A 267 -0.24 -3.23 19.05
N PRO A 268 -1.09 -4.14 19.55
CA PRO A 268 -1.64 -5.25 18.76
C PRO A 268 -2.72 -4.79 17.78
N LEU A 269 -2.30 -4.06 16.75
CA LEU A 269 -3.10 -3.63 15.62
C LEU A 269 -3.26 -4.80 14.63
N MET A 270 -3.99 -5.82 15.06
CA MET A 270 -4.28 -7.00 14.25
C MET A 270 -5.79 -7.13 14.06
N PHE A 271 -6.23 -7.19 12.81
CA PHE A 271 -7.65 -7.17 12.46
C PHE A 271 -7.99 -8.25 11.43
N LYS A 272 -9.28 -8.51 11.23
CA LYS A 272 -9.79 -9.34 10.14
C LYS A 272 -10.95 -8.61 9.45
N SER A 273 -10.75 -8.22 8.20
CA SER A 273 -11.75 -7.46 7.43
C SER A 273 -11.43 -7.51 5.94
N LEU A 274 -12.45 -7.39 5.10
CA LEU A 274 -12.25 -7.15 3.66
C LEU A 274 -11.84 -5.69 3.38
N PHE A 275 -12.15 -4.75 4.27
CA PHE A 275 -11.99 -3.32 4.06
C PHE A 275 -10.82 -2.77 4.90
N ALA A 276 -9.59 -3.07 4.46
CA ALA A 276 -8.37 -2.70 5.18
C ALA A 276 -8.27 -1.19 5.42
N ASN A 277 -8.50 -0.35 4.40
CA ASN A 277 -8.42 1.11 4.55
C ASN A 277 -9.42 1.62 5.60
N ALA A 278 -10.65 1.08 5.58
CA ALA A 278 -11.66 1.45 6.54
C ALA A 278 -11.23 1.10 7.97
N ILE A 279 -10.69 -0.09 8.20
CA ILE A 279 -10.18 -0.52 9.51
C ILE A 279 -8.99 0.31 9.96
N LEU A 280 -8.03 0.54 9.08
CA LEU A 280 -6.84 1.33 9.40
C LEU A 280 -7.23 2.75 9.84
N PHE A 281 -8.11 3.39 9.08
CA PHE A 281 -8.59 4.75 9.33
C PHE A 281 -9.42 4.87 10.61
N THR A 282 -10.27 3.89 10.90
CA THR A 282 -11.26 4.01 11.98
C THR A 282 -10.85 3.35 13.30
N HIS A 283 -9.97 2.34 13.26
CA HIS A 283 -9.62 1.52 14.41
C HIS A 283 -8.11 1.42 14.68
N ALA A 284 -7.23 1.58 13.68
CA ALA A 284 -5.81 1.25 13.85
C ALA A 284 -4.92 2.46 14.17
N ILE A 285 -4.96 3.49 13.32
CA ILE A 285 -4.02 4.62 13.39
C ILE A 285 -4.74 5.94 13.67
N PRO A 286 -4.19 6.79 14.56
CA PRO A 286 -4.84 8.04 14.97
C PRO A 286 -4.53 9.24 14.05
N TYR A 287 -3.84 9.01 12.93
CA TYR A 287 -3.37 10.02 11.99
C TYR A 287 -3.73 9.63 10.55
N ASN A 288 -3.65 10.59 9.61
CA ASN A 288 -3.94 10.34 8.20
C ASN A 288 -2.87 9.48 7.52
N PHE A 289 -3.21 8.84 6.41
CA PHE A 289 -2.26 8.10 5.59
C PHE A 289 -2.75 8.11 4.15
N HIS A 290 -1.89 7.86 3.17
CA HIS A 290 -2.35 7.72 1.79
C HIS A 290 -3.05 6.36 1.57
N PRO A 291 -4.34 6.31 1.17
CA PRO A 291 -5.03 5.04 0.93
C PRO A 291 -4.46 4.34 -0.31
N LYS A 292 -4.20 3.03 -0.20
CA LYS A 292 -3.78 2.16 -1.31
C LYS A 292 -4.87 1.13 -1.61
N MET A 293 -4.80 0.40 -2.73
CA MET A 293 -5.84 -0.62 -2.97
C MET A 293 -5.61 -1.79 -2.01
N GLU A 294 -6.65 -2.14 -1.25
CA GLU A 294 -6.54 -2.97 -0.04
C GLU A 294 -5.95 -4.38 -0.26
N TRP A 295 -6.21 -5.01 -1.41
CA TRP A 295 -5.82 -6.39 -1.70
C TRP A 295 -5.22 -6.55 -3.11
N PRO A 296 -4.23 -7.44 -3.29
CA PRO A 296 -3.45 -7.54 -4.53
C PRO A 296 -4.27 -7.93 -5.77
N ASP A 297 -5.40 -8.62 -5.59
CA ASP A 297 -6.27 -9.00 -6.70
C ASP A 297 -7.05 -7.81 -7.29
N ARG A 298 -7.30 -6.73 -6.52
CA ARG A 298 -7.87 -5.49 -7.06
C ARG A 298 -6.92 -4.84 -8.08
N PHE A 299 -5.60 -4.88 -7.81
CA PHE A 299 -4.59 -4.40 -8.74
C PHE A 299 -4.49 -5.26 -10.00
N THR A 300 -4.48 -6.59 -9.83
CA THR A 300 -4.37 -7.51 -10.96
C THR A 300 -5.54 -7.35 -11.93
N ARG A 301 -6.77 -7.21 -11.41
CA ARG A 301 -7.95 -6.92 -12.24
C ARG A 301 -7.84 -5.57 -12.94
N ALA A 302 -7.39 -4.53 -12.24
CA ALA A 302 -7.22 -3.20 -12.82
C ALA A 302 -6.16 -3.14 -13.96
N LEU A 303 -5.20 -4.08 -13.99
CA LEU A 303 -4.20 -4.19 -15.06
C LEU A 303 -4.69 -5.03 -16.26
N LEU A 304 -5.67 -5.91 -16.06
CA LEU A 304 -6.20 -6.81 -17.10
C LEU A 304 -7.43 -6.24 -17.83
N ASP A 305 -8.07 -5.21 -17.26
CA ASP A 305 -9.23 -4.47 -17.81
C ASP A 305 -8.87 -3.12 -18.47
#